data_AF-A0A349HA30-F1
#
_entry.id   AF-A0A349HA30-F1
#
_cell.length_a   1.000
_cell.length_b   1.000
_cell.length_c   1.000
_cell.angle_alpha   90.00
_cell.angle_beta   90.00
_cell.angle_gamma   90.00
#
_symmetry.space_group_name_H-M   'P 1'
#
loop_
_entity.id
_entity.type
_entity.pdbx_description
1 polymer ?
#
loop_
_entity_poly.entity_id
_entity_poly.type
_entity_poly.pdbx_seq_one_letter_code
_entity_poly.pdbx_strand_id
1 'polypeptide(L)'
;AAQDIEKLLLLTEDRQLTLPAVLAAVDDSARYSIYDFVDAGLLGQADRVTRILNGLREEGVEPVLVNWALHQEVRRLATMAFARSQGQALEAGLAEQKIWEKRKPLLRQAMQRLTLADCRQLLRDCARTDQVIKGIKPGSAWGELLTNGLRLAGLELLTEQIEQSSPMR
;
A
#
# COMPACT_ATOMS: atom_id res chain seq x y z
N ALA A 1 26.32 -5.14 -9.15
CA ALA A 1 25.24 -4.59 -9.98
C ALA A 1 25.85 -4.00 -11.25
N ALA A 2 26.04 -4.81 -12.29
CA ALA A 2 26.57 -4.39 -13.59
C ALA A 2 26.17 -5.32 -14.76
N GLN A 3 25.45 -6.41 -14.51
CA GLN A 3 25.25 -7.47 -15.51
C GLN A 3 24.01 -7.26 -16.39
N ASP A 4 23.09 -6.38 -16.00
CA ASP A 4 21.83 -6.13 -16.73
C ASP A 4 21.96 -5.02 -17.78
N ILE A 5 22.95 -4.12 -17.64
CA ILE A 5 23.20 -3.02 -18.57
C ILE A 5 23.83 -3.53 -19.88
N GLU A 6 24.69 -4.55 -19.79
CA GLU A 6 25.39 -5.14 -20.94
C GLU A 6 24.44 -5.88 -21.88
N LYS A 7 23.36 -6.46 -21.34
CA LYS A 7 22.33 -7.15 -22.15
C LYS A 7 21.45 -6.20 -22.96
N LEU A 8 21.26 -4.96 -22.51
CA LEU A 8 20.45 -3.97 -23.24
C LEU A 8 21.21 -3.33 -24.41
N LEU A 9 22.54 -3.26 -24.33
CA LEU A 9 23.40 -2.75 -25.42
C LEU A 9 23.47 -3.71 -26.63
N LEU A 10 23.25 -5.01 -26.43
CA LEU A 10 23.34 -6.03 -27.48
C LEU A 10 22.04 -6.22 -28.30
N LEU A 11 20.96 -5.52 -27.97
CA LEU A 11 19.63 -5.73 -28.58
C LEU A 11 19.11 -4.55 -29.42
N THR A 12 19.87 -3.47 -29.58
CA THR A 12 19.41 -2.31 -30.36
C THR A 12 20.46 -1.80 -31.34
N GLU A 13 20.50 -2.43 -32.51
CA GLU A 13 20.87 -1.70 -33.72
C GLU A 13 19.77 -0.64 -33.96
N ASP A 14 20.16 0.64 -33.96
CA ASP A 14 19.40 1.79 -34.48
C ASP A 14 18.16 2.30 -33.73
N ARG A 15 18.23 2.54 -32.41
CA ARG A 15 17.41 3.60 -31.80
C ARG A 15 18.20 4.39 -30.76
N GLN A 16 18.40 5.68 -31.02
CA GLN A 16 18.99 6.61 -30.05
C GLN A 16 18.13 6.65 -28.79
N LEU A 17 18.55 5.91 -27.77
CA LEU A 17 17.97 5.93 -26.43
C LEU A 17 18.37 7.25 -25.78
N THR A 18 17.44 8.21 -25.73
CA THR A 18 17.67 9.47 -25.03
C THR A 18 17.78 9.22 -23.52
N LEU A 19 18.70 9.90 -22.84
CA LEU A 19 18.91 9.79 -21.39
C LEU A 19 17.61 9.92 -20.54
N PRO A 20 16.63 10.79 -20.88
CA PRO A 20 15.35 10.82 -20.19
C PRO A 20 14.51 9.54 -20.35
N ALA A 21 14.55 8.90 -21.53
CA ALA A 21 13.84 7.65 -21.79
C ALA A 21 14.50 6.46 -21.08
N VAL A 22 15.83 6.47 -20.96
CA VAL A 22 16.57 5.48 -20.15
C VAL A 22 16.29 5.68 -18.67
N LEU A 23 16.28 6.93 -18.17
CA LEU A 23 15.94 7.20 -16.78
C LEU A 23 14.49 6.87 -16.45
N ALA A 24 13.54 7.14 -17.36
CA ALA A 24 12.15 6.72 -17.20
C ALA A 24 12.00 5.19 -17.23
N ALA A 25 12.70 4.50 -18.15
CA ALA A 25 12.70 3.04 -18.20
C ALA A 25 13.41 2.39 -17.01
N VAL A 26 14.44 3.05 -16.44
CA VAL A 26 15.13 2.60 -15.24
C VAL A 26 14.32 2.88 -13.97
N ASP A 27 13.58 3.99 -13.92
CA ASP A 27 12.59 4.29 -12.87
C ASP A 27 11.41 3.30 -12.91
N ASP A 28 10.98 2.89 -14.11
CA ASP A 28 10.03 1.77 -14.34
C ASP A 28 10.67 0.38 -14.12
N SER A 29 12.00 0.26 -14.10
CA SER A 29 12.71 -1.02 -13.90
C SER A 29 12.93 -1.40 -12.44
N ALA A 30 12.63 -0.50 -11.50
CA ALA A 30 12.68 -0.81 -10.08
C ALA A 30 11.46 -1.67 -9.74
N ARG A 31 11.66 -3.01 -9.68
CA ARG A 31 10.65 -3.94 -9.17
C ARG A 31 10.13 -3.45 -7.83
N TYR A 32 8.82 -3.24 -7.75
CA TYR A 32 8.20 -2.83 -6.50
C TYR A 32 8.21 -3.98 -5.48
N SER A 33 8.33 -3.63 -4.21
CA SER A 33 8.15 -4.56 -3.10
C SER A 33 6.81 -4.34 -2.41
N ILE A 34 6.37 -5.34 -1.63
CA ILE A 34 5.20 -5.21 -0.75
C ILE A 34 5.36 -4.08 0.28
N TYR A 35 6.60 -3.68 0.59
CA TYR A 35 6.87 -2.57 1.50
C TYR A 35 6.69 -1.22 0.81
N ASP A 36 7.01 -1.11 -0.48
CA ASP A 36 6.77 0.12 -1.25
C ASP A 36 5.27 0.44 -1.31
N PHE A 37 4.42 -0.59 -1.41
CA PHE A 37 2.97 -0.45 -1.37
C PHE A 37 2.51 0.18 -0.04
N VAL A 38 3.02 -0.34 1.08
CA VAL A 38 2.66 0.14 2.41
C VAL A 38 3.22 1.55 2.65
N ASP A 39 4.46 1.81 2.26
CA ASP A 39 5.09 3.13 2.43
C ASP A 39 4.38 4.21 1.59
N ALA A 40 3.97 3.89 0.36
CA ALA A 40 3.15 4.79 -0.45
C ALA A 40 1.80 5.11 0.24
N GLY A 41 1.16 4.11 0.85
CA GLY A 41 -0.05 4.32 1.65
C GLY A 41 0.20 5.20 2.87
N LEU A 42 1.25 4.93 3.65
CA LEU A 42 1.63 5.75 4.81
C LEU A 42 1.93 7.20 4.42
N LEU A 43 2.52 7.43 3.25
CA LEU A 43 2.81 8.76 2.72
C LEU A 43 1.60 9.49 2.13
N GLY A 44 0.46 8.83 1.96
CA GLY A 44 -0.73 9.43 1.33
C GLY A 44 -0.65 9.50 -0.19
N GLN A 45 0.21 8.69 -0.83
CA GLN A 45 0.47 8.73 -2.26
C GLN A 45 -0.47 7.78 -3.01
N ALA A 46 -1.75 8.12 -3.09
CA ALA A 46 -2.80 7.26 -3.67
C ALA A 46 -2.50 6.77 -5.11
N ASP A 47 -2.03 7.64 -5.99
CA ASP A 47 -1.67 7.25 -7.36
C ASP A 47 -0.52 6.24 -7.37
N ARG A 48 0.43 6.41 -6.45
CA ARG A 48 1.56 5.49 -6.31
C ARG A 48 1.14 4.15 -5.72
N VAL A 49 0.21 4.13 -4.75
CA VAL A 49 -0.40 2.90 -4.21
C VAL A 49 -0.97 2.07 -5.36
N THR A 50 -1.75 2.69 -6.24
CA THR A 50 -2.37 2.02 -7.39
C THR A 50 -1.32 1.46 -8.36
N ARG A 51 -0.32 2.29 -8.73
CA ARG A 51 0.77 1.86 -9.62
C ARG A 51 1.56 0.68 -9.05
N ILE A 52 1.94 0.77 -7.78
CA ILE A 52 2.70 -0.30 -7.11
C ILE A 52 1.90 -1.59 -7.06
N LEU A 53 0.63 -1.52 -6.65
CA LEU A 53 -0.19 -2.72 -6.53
C LEU A 53 -0.39 -3.43 -7.88
N ASN A 54 -0.54 -2.67 -8.96
CA ASN A 54 -0.60 -3.23 -10.32
C ASN A 54 0.72 -3.92 -10.71
N GLY A 55 1.87 -3.28 -10.45
CA GLY A 55 3.17 -3.89 -10.70
C GLY A 55 3.37 -5.19 -9.91
N LEU A 56 3.04 -5.20 -8.61
CA LEU A 56 3.10 -6.41 -7.78
C LEU A 56 2.23 -7.54 -8.34
N ARG A 57 1.04 -7.21 -8.86
CA ARG A 57 0.14 -8.19 -9.49
C ARG A 57 0.72 -8.75 -10.78
N GLU A 58 1.28 -7.90 -11.63
CA GLU A 58 1.90 -8.30 -12.91
C GLU A 58 3.15 -9.16 -12.69
N GLU A 59 3.89 -8.90 -11.63
CA GLU A 59 5.04 -9.70 -11.20
C GLU A 59 4.64 -11.03 -10.53
N GLY A 60 3.35 -11.29 -10.32
CA GLY A 60 2.85 -12.53 -9.72
C GLY A 60 3.09 -12.62 -8.21
N VAL A 61 3.22 -11.49 -7.51
CA VAL A 61 3.35 -11.49 -6.05
C VAL A 61 2.05 -11.99 -5.41
N GLU A 62 2.18 -12.91 -4.45
CA GLU A 62 1.04 -13.49 -3.77
C GLU A 62 0.29 -12.44 -2.92
N PRO A 63 -1.04 -12.27 -3.08
CA PRO A 63 -1.84 -11.28 -2.35
C PRO A 63 -1.74 -11.40 -0.82
N VAL A 64 -1.51 -12.61 -0.31
CA VAL A 64 -1.35 -12.87 1.12
C VAL A 64 -0.14 -12.14 1.71
N LEU A 65 0.94 -11.98 0.93
CA LEU A 65 2.14 -11.25 1.37
C LEU A 65 1.89 -9.75 1.43
N VAL A 66 1.16 -9.21 0.44
CA VAL A 66 0.76 -7.80 0.41
C VAL A 66 -0.16 -7.50 1.60
N ASN A 67 -1.16 -8.35 1.85
CA ASN A 67 -2.08 -8.18 2.98
C ASN A 67 -1.36 -8.30 4.33
N TRP A 68 -0.42 -9.23 4.46
CA TRP A 68 0.38 -9.39 5.67
C TRP A 68 1.19 -8.13 5.99
N ALA A 69 1.91 -7.57 5.02
CA ALA A 69 2.72 -6.36 5.20
C ALA A 69 1.84 -5.17 5.61
N LEU A 70 0.71 -4.99 4.94
CA LEU A 70 -0.26 -3.96 5.26
C LEU A 70 -0.81 -4.12 6.69
N HIS A 71 -1.27 -5.33 7.02
CA HIS A 71 -1.89 -5.60 8.31
C HIS A 71 -0.93 -5.35 9.48
N GLN A 72 0.35 -5.73 9.35
CA GLN A 72 1.35 -5.43 10.38
C GLN A 72 1.48 -3.93 10.65
N GLU A 73 1.49 -3.12 9.60
CA GLU A 73 1.63 -1.67 9.73
C GLU A 73 0.37 -0.99 10.23
N VAL A 74 -0.81 -1.44 9.79
CA VAL A 74 -2.09 -0.98 10.33
C VAL A 74 -2.21 -1.30 11.84
N ARG A 75 -1.76 -2.48 12.30
CA ARG A 75 -1.73 -2.81 13.73
C ARG A 75 -0.87 -1.85 14.52
N ARG A 76 0.29 -1.47 13.99
CA ARG A 76 1.18 -0.49 14.61
C ARG A 76 0.52 0.88 14.71
N LEU A 77 -0.12 1.34 13.63
CA LEU A 77 -0.89 2.59 13.63
C LEU A 77 -2.04 2.56 14.64
N ALA A 78 -2.77 1.45 14.74
CA ALA A 78 -3.87 1.30 15.70
C ALA A 78 -3.37 1.41 17.15
N THR A 79 -2.25 0.77 17.49
CA THR A 79 -1.62 0.89 18.81
C THR A 79 -1.22 2.33 19.11
N MET A 80 -0.57 3.01 18.16
CA MET A 80 -0.17 4.41 18.34
C MET A 80 -1.36 5.37 18.42
N ALA A 81 -2.41 5.14 17.62
CA ALA A 81 -3.62 5.94 17.65
C ALA A 81 -4.39 5.76 18.96
N PHE A 82 -4.38 4.56 19.53
CA PHE A 82 -4.96 4.30 20.85
C PHE A 82 -4.16 5.00 21.95
N ALA A 83 -2.84 4.87 21.96
CA ALA A 83 -1.98 5.61 22.88
C ALA A 83 -2.24 7.13 22.81
N ARG A 84 -2.31 7.69 21.60
CA ARG A 84 -2.65 9.10 21.39
C ARG A 84 -4.04 9.47 21.93
N SER A 85 -5.05 8.61 21.76
CA SER A 85 -6.38 8.87 22.32
C SER A 85 -6.40 8.87 23.85
N GLN A 86 -5.43 8.19 24.48
CA GLN A 86 -5.22 8.22 25.94
C GLN A 86 -4.36 9.42 26.40
N GLY A 87 -4.03 10.36 25.51
CA GLY A 87 -3.27 11.57 25.84
C GLY A 87 -1.75 11.44 25.67
N GLN A 88 -1.24 10.30 25.18
CA GLN A 88 0.19 10.15 24.91
C GLN A 88 0.65 10.99 23.71
N ALA A 89 1.78 11.68 23.86
CA ALA A 89 2.39 12.42 22.76
C ALA A 89 2.89 11.48 21.65
N LEU A 90 2.77 11.90 20.39
CA LEU A 90 3.15 11.09 19.23
C LEU A 90 4.61 10.61 19.27
N GLU A 91 5.53 11.48 19.68
CA GLU A 91 6.97 11.14 19.79
C GLU A 91 7.23 10.05 20.83
N ALA A 92 6.52 10.08 21.95
CA ALA A 92 6.60 9.04 22.97
C ALA A 92 6.08 7.70 22.41
N GLY A 93 4.98 7.72 21.67
CA GLY A 93 4.45 6.51 21.00
C GLY A 93 5.40 5.94 19.95
N LEU A 94 6.07 6.80 19.16
CA LEU A 94 7.09 6.37 18.19
C LEU A 94 8.31 5.73 18.88
N ALA A 95 8.75 6.28 20.00
CA ALA A 95 9.86 5.74 20.79
C ALA A 95 9.52 4.37 21.41
N GLU A 96 8.33 4.25 21.99
CA GLU A 96 7.85 3.02 22.63
C GLU A 96 7.73 1.85 21.63
N GLN A 97 7.33 2.15 20.40
CA GLN A 97 7.25 1.18 19.31
C GLN A 97 8.61 0.80 18.70
N LYS A 98 9.72 1.35 19.24
CA LYS A 98 11.11 1.11 18.77
C LYS A 98 11.27 1.31 17.26
N ILE A 99 10.66 2.37 16.73
CA ILE A 99 10.68 2.67 15.30
C ILE A 99 12.04 3.23 14.88
N TRP A 100 12.63 2.62 13.85
CA TRP A 100 13.84 3.10 13.19
C TRP A 100 13.63 4.52 12.65
N GLU A 101 14.63 5.40 12.78
CA GLU A 101 14.50 6.83 12.44
C GLU A 101 13.94 7.07 11.04
N LYS A 102 14.38 6.29 10.06
CA LYS A 102 13.93 6.40 8.65
C LYS A 102 12.43 6.17 8.46
N ARG A 103 11.76 5.43 9.35
CA ARG A 103 10.32 5.15 9.25
C ARG A 103 9.45 6.14 10.04
N LYS A 104 10.02 6.92 10.96
CA LYS A 104 9.23 7.88 11.74
C LYS A 104 8.48 8.89 10.86
N PRO A 105 9.06 9.45 9.77
CA PRO A 105 8.33 10.36 8.89
C PRO A 105 7.06 9.73 8.29
N LEU A 106 7.14 8.48 7.81
CA LEU A 106 6.02 7.73 7.25
C LEU A 106 4.85 7.65 8.24
N LEU A 107 5.16 7.20 9.47
CA LEU A 107 4.16 7.02 10.51
C LEU A 107 3.61 8.36 11.01
N ARG A 108 4.44 9.40 11.13
CA ARG A 108 3.96 10.75 11.49
C ARG A 108 2.94 11.26 10.49
N GLN A 109 3.23 11.13 9.20
CA GLN A 109 2.34 11.61 8.15
C GLN A 109 1.01 10.84 8.16
N ALA A 110 1.06 9.51 8.30
CA ALA A 110 -0.15 8.70 8.46
C ALA A 110 -0.96 9.09 9.70
N MET A 111 -0.30 9.29 10.85
CA MET A 111 -0.93 9.68 12.12
C MET A 111 -1.52 11.11 12.11
N GLN A 112 -1.11 11.96 11.18
CA GLN A 112 -1.74 13.26 10.97
C GLN A 112 -3.07 13.14 10.19
N ARG A 113 -3.19 12.12 9.32
CA ARG A 113 -4.37 11.91 8.48
C ARG A 113 -5.40 10.97 9.10
N LEU A 114 -4.95 9.91 9.76
CA LEU A 114 -5.80 8.80 10.23
C LEU A 114 -6.18 8.95 11.70
N THR A 115 -7.46 8.71 11.98
CA THR A 115 -8.01 8.61 13.34
C THR A 115 -7.90 7.17 13.88
N LEU A 116 -8.14 7.01 15.19
CA LEU A 116 -8.26 5.67 15.80
C LEU A 116 -9.40 4.85 15.16
N ALA A 117 -10.49 5.51 14.74
CA ALA A 117 -11.60 4.83 14.07
C ALA A 117 -11.16 4.26 12.72
N ASP A 118 -10.42 5.06 11.93
CA ASP A 118 -9.89 4.65 10.62
C ASP A 118 -8.93 3.47 10.76
N CYS A 119 -7.99 3.54 11.70
CA CYS A 119 -7.06 2.44 11.96
C CYS A 119 -7.79 1.14 12.36
N ARG A 120 -8.84 1.25 13.19
CA ARG A 120 -9.67 0.08 13.57
C ARG A 120 -10.47 -0.47 12.40
N GLN A 121 -10.97 0.39 11.51
CA GLN A 121 -11.65 -0.04 10.29
C GLN A 121 -10.69 -0.76 9.36
N LEU A 122 -9.51 -0.19 9.09
CA LEU A 122 -8.46 -0.82 8.29
C LEU A 122 -8.05 -2.20 8.83
N LEU A 123 -8.01 -2.40 10.16
CA LEU A 123 -7.77 -3.73 10.75
C LEU A 123 -8.86 -4.74 10.39
N ARG A 124 -10.13 -4.33 10.47
CA ARG A 124 -11.26 -5.18 10.06
C ARG A 124 -11.21 -5.48 8.58
N ASP A 125 -10.83 -4.50 7.76
CA ASP A 125 -10.72 -4.66 6.32
C ASP A 125 -9.58 -5.61 5.96
N CYS A 126 -8.41 -5.53 6.60
CA CYS A 126 -7.31 -6.49 6.40
C CYS A 126 -7.73 -7.93 6.78
N ALA A 127 -8.52 -8.09 7.85
CA ALA A 127 -9.05 -9.39 8.25
C ALA A 127 -10.09 -9.91 7.24
N ARG A 128 -10.92 -9.04 6.68
CA ARG A 128 -11.83 -9.38 5.57
C ARG A 128 -11.04 -9.80 4.33
N THR A 129 -10.00 -9.05 3.95
CA THR A 129 -9.13 -9.38 2.81
C THR A 129 -8.49 -10.75 2.98
N ASP A 130 -8.03 -11.10 4.18
CA ASP A 130 -7.52 -12.44 4.49
C ASP A 130 -8.57 -13.54 4.25
N GLN A 131 -9.83 -13.31 4.66
CA GLN A 131 -10.94 -14.22 4.38
C GLN A 131 -11.24 -14.34 2.87
N VAL A 132 -11.13 -13.26 2.11
CA VAL A 132 -11.28 -13.27 0.65
C VAL A 132 -10.16 -14.05 -0.02
N ILE A 133 -8.91 -13.84 0.40
CA ILE A 133 -7.73 -14.57 -0.09
C ILE A 133 -7.88 -16.08 0.17
N LYS A 134 -8.42 -16.46 1.33
CA LYS A 134 -8.68 -17.86 1.70
C LYS A 134 -9.93 -18.45 1.04
N GLY A 135 -10.67 -17.69 0.23
CA GLY A 135 -11.92 -18.14 -0.40
C GLY A 135 -13.10 -18.31 0.57
N ILE A 136 -13.00 -17.79 1.79
CA ILE A 136 -14.06 -17.86 2.82
C ILE A 136 -15.16 -16.83 2.53
N LYS A 137 -14.80 -15.66 1.99
CA LYS A 137 -15.73 -14.61 1.58
C LYS A 137 -15.59 -14.31 0.08
N PRO A 138 -16.68 -13.93 -0.60
CA PRO A 138 -16.61 -13.47 -1.98
C PRO A 138 -15.88 -12.13 -2.06
N GLY A 139 -15.15 -11.92 -3.15
CA GLY A 139 -14.45 -10.66 -3.43
C GLY A 139 -13.23 -10.86 -4.32
N SER A 140 -12.66 -9.74 -4.77
CA SER A 140 -11.37 -9.73 -5.44
C SER A 140 -10.28 -9.36 -4.44
N ALA A 141 -9.33 -10.27 -4.18
CA ALA A 141 -8.22 -10.01 -3.26
C ALA A 141 -7.47 -8.72 -3.62
N TRP A 142 -7.18 -8.52 -4.92
CA TRP A 142 -6.53 -7.32 -5.42
C TRP A 142 -7.39 -6.06 -5.28
N GLY A 143 -8.71 -6.18 -5.46
CA GLY A 143 -9.63 -5.05 -5.26
C GLY A 143 -9.73 -4.62 -3.79
N GLU A 144 -9.77 -5.58 -2.88
CA GLU A 144 -9.76 -5.33 -1.43
C GLU A 144 -8.41 -4.71 -0.98
N LEU A 145 -7.29 -5.22 -1.50
CA LEU A 145 -5.96 -4.64 -1.26
C LEU A 145 -5.86 -3.19 -1.75
N LEU A 146 -6.38 -2.89 -2.95
CA LEU A 146 -6.41 -1.53 -3.48
C LEU A 146 -7.22 -0.61 -2.56
N THR A 147 -8.42 -1.04 -2.18
CA THR A 147 -9.31 -0.29 -1.28
C THR A 147 -8.61 0.01 0.04
N ASN A 148 -7.95 -0.98 0.65
CA ASN A 148 -7.27 -0.80 1.93
C ASN A 148 -6.03 0.10 1.79
N GLY A 149 -5.27 -0.03 0.70
CA GLY A 149 -4.13 0.84 0.42
C GLY A 149 -4.54 2.31 0.23
N LEU A 150 -5.66 2.56 -0.48
CA LEU A 150 -6.20 3.91 -0.67
C LEU A 150 -6.76 4.48 0.64
N ARG A 151 -7.46 3.68 1.45
CA ARG A 151 -7.87 4.08 2.81
C ARG A 151 -6.67 4.44 3.69
N LEU A 152 -5.58 3.66 3.63
CA LEU A 152 -4.34 4.00 4.33
C LEU A 152 -3.74 5.35 3.85
N ALA A 153 -3.88 5.65 2.55
CA ALA A 153 -3.50 6.94 1.98
C ALA A 153 -4.39 8.10 2.44
N GLY A 154 -5.50 7.83 3.13
CA GLY A 154 -6.48 8.83 3.58
C GLY A 154 -7.58 9.10 2.55
N LEU A 155 -7.73 8.25 1.54
CA LEU A 155 -8.85 8.31 0.59
C LEU A 155 -9.90 7.27 0.97
N GLU A 156 -11.10 7.74 1.23
CA GLU A 156 -12.27 6.87 1.32
C GLU A 156 -12.88 6.74 -0.08
N LEU A 157 -12.87 5.52 -0.63
CA LEU A 157 -13.67 5.24 -1.81
C LEU A 157 -15.14 5.31 -1.38
N LEU A 158 -15.91 6.17 -2.03
CA LEU A 158 -17.37 6.08 -2.01
C LEU A 158 -17.72 4.73 -2.64
N THR A 159 -17.90 3.71 -1.82
CA THR A 159 -18.56 2.49 -2.28
C THR A 159 -20.02 2.90 -2.50
N GLU A 160 -20.35 3.31 -3.72
CA GLU A 160 -21.76 3.37 -4.13
C GLU A 160 -22.36 2.01 -3.78
N GLN A 161 -23.36 2.02 -2.89
CA GLN A 161 -24.17 0.86 -2.62
C GLN A 161 -24.94 0.53 -3.89
N ILE A 162 -24.31 -0.16 -4.84
CA ILE A 162 -25.02 -0.84 -5.92
C ILE A 162 -25.58 -2.12 -5.32
N GLU A 163 -26.55 -1.98 -4.42
CA GLU A 163 -27.48 -3.05 -4.08
C GLU A 163 -28.84 -2.43 -3.78
N GLN A 164 -29.86 -2.95 -4.48
CA GLN A 164 -31.30 -2.86 -4.19
C GLN A 164 -32.14 -1.76 -4.88
N SER A 165 -32.00 -1.63 -6.19
CA SER A 165 -33.16 -1.24 -7.04
C SER A 165 -33.17 -2.05 -8.34
N SER A 166 -33.37 -3.36 -8.21
CA SER A 166 -34.10 -4.09 -9.26
C SER A 166 -35.58 -3.80 -9.04
N PRO A 167 -36.29 -3.08 -9.93
CA PRO A 167 -37.73 -3.08 -9.89
C PRO A 167 -38.17 -4.47 -10.37
N MET A 168 -38.93 -5.14 -9.52
CA MET A 168 -39.71 -6.31 -9.88
C MET A 168 -40.56 -5.95 -11.13
N ARG A 169 -40.30 -6.60 -12.25
CA ARG A 169 -41.23 -6.80 -13.36
C ARG A 169 -41.05 -8.20 -13.90
#